data_AF-A0A937CBV2-F1
#
_entry.id   AF-A0A937CBV2-F1
#
_cell.length_a   1.000
_cell.length_b   1.000
_cell.length_c   1.000
_cell.angle_alpha   90.00
_cell.angle_beta   90.00
_cell.angle_gamma   90.00
#
_symmetry.space_group_name_H-M   'P 1'
#
loop_
_entity.id
_entity.type
_entity.pdbx_description
1 polymer ?
#
loop_
_entity_poly.entity_id
_entity_poly.type
_entity_poly.pdbx_seq_one_letter_code
_entity_poly.pdbx_strand_id
1 'polypeptide(L)'
;MNRVRWTSVLALIAGLSLVVFFAFKAWHQWSLNQRISSGVVQVESLRGWMTLPYIEKTYGVRQAEIRNALDLPASGFEERSLKDWLNLTGQDPVLGRRKVEALILQAHSAKTKRPSP
;
A
#
# COMPACT_ATOMS: atom_id res chain seq x y z
N MET A 1 -27.01 -12.09 51.08
CA MET A 1 -26.66 -13.03 49.99
C MET A 1 -26.75 -12.42 48.58
N ASN A 2 -26.44 -11.12 48.37
CA ASN A 2 -26.62 -10.45 47.06
C ASN A 2 -25.34 -9.84 46.46
N ARG A 3 -24.27 -9.67 47.25
CA ARG A 3 -23.03 -9.02 46.79
C ARG A 3 -22.23 -9.88 45.80
N VAL A 4 -22.22 -11.20 46.01
CA VAL A 4 -21.50 -12.16 45.17
C VAL A 4 -22.13 -12.33 43.79
N ARG A 5 -23.45 -12.12 43.67
CA ARG A 5 -24.16 -12.18 42.38
C ARG A 5 -23.81 -10.98 41.50
N TRP A 6 -23.64 -9.80 42.11
CA TRP A 6 -23.25 -8.57 41.41
C TRP A 6 -21.82 -8.59 40.92
N THR A 7 -20.88 -9.15 41.69
CA THR A 7 -19.49 -9.28 41.26
C THR A 7 -19.35 -10.18 40.03
N SER A 8 -20.11 -11.27 39.95
CA SER A 8 -20.11 -12.15 38.77
C SER A 8 -20.69 -11.45 37.54
N VAL A 9 -21.76 -10.67 37.70
CA VAL A 9 -22.35 -9.91 36.59
C VAL A 9 -21.40 -8.83 36.07
N LEU A 10 -20.75 -8.08 36.97
CA LEU A 10 -19.74 -7.08 36.59
C LEU A 10 -18.53 -7.71 35.88
N ALA A 11 -18.05 -8.85 36.36
CA ALA A 11 -16.95 -9.57 35.73
C ALA A 11 -17.33 -10.05 34.32
N LEU A 12 -18.56 -10.52 34.11
CA LEU A 12 -19.06 -10.93 32.80
C LEU A 12 -19.14 -9.75 31.82
N ILE A 13 -19.67 -8.60 32.26
CA ILE A 13 -19.78 -7.41 31.43
C ILE A 13 -18.39 -6.88 31.04
N ALA A 14 -17.46 -6.85 32.00
CA ALA A 14 -16.08 -6.43 31.75
C ALA A 14 -15.36 -7.34 30.74
N GLY A 15 -15.52 -8.66 30.89
CA GLY A 15 -14.98 -9.65 29.95
C GLY A 15 -15.56 -9.48 28.54
N LEU A 16 -16.88 -9.31 28.43
CA LEU A 16 -17.55 -9.11 27.14
C LEU A 16 -17.07 -7.83 26.45
N SER A 17 -16.89 -6.76 27.22
CA SER A 17 -16.43 -5.46 26.73
C SER A 17 -15.00 -5.54 26.17
N LEU A 18 -14.12 -6.28 26.85
CA LEU A 18 -12.75 -6.53 26.40
C LEU A 18 -12.72 -7.32 25.09
N VAL A 19 -13.54 -8.37 24.96
CA VAL A 19 -13.63 -9.18 23.74
C VAL A 19 -14.10 -8.33 22.56
N VAL A 20 -15.14 -7.52 22.73
CA VAL A 20 -15.66 -6.63 21.67
C VAL A 20 -14.62 -5.58 21.29
N PHE A 21 -13.95 -4.95 22.27
CA PHE A 21 -12.92 -3.96 22.00
C PHE A 21 -11.73 -4.53 21.22
N PHE A 22 -11.25 -5.72 21.63
CA PHE A 22 -10.14 -6.38 20.93
C PHE A 22 -10.56 -6.90 19.55
N ALA A 23 -11.78 -7.42 19.40
CA ALA A 23 -12.31 -7.84 18.10
C ALA A 23 -12.41 -6.65 17.14
N PHE A 24 -12.92 -5.51 17.60
CA PHE A 24 -13.01 -4.29 16.79
C PHE A 24 -11.63 -3.74 16.42
N LYS A 25 -10.69 -3.70 17.39
CA LYS A 25 -9.31 -3.28 17.15
C LYS A 25 -8.60 -4.18 16.14
N ALA A 26 -8.77 -5.50 16.26
CA ALA A 26 -8.21 -6.48 15.33
C ALA A 26 -8.84 -6.35 13.93
N TRP A 27 -10.15 -6.15 13.84
CA TRP A 27 -10.84 -5.93 12.57
C TRP A 27 -10.38 -4.66 11.86
N HIS A 28 -10.18 -3.57 12.60
CA HIS A 28 -9.67 -2.32 12.06
C HIS A 28 -8.27 -2.51 11.46
N GLN A 29 -7.40 -3.25 12.17
CA GLN A 29 -6.05 -3.58 11.68
C GLN A 29 -6.07 -4.54 10.48
N TRP A 30 -7.03 -5.47 10.42
CA TRP A 30 -7.14 -6.42 9.32
C TRP A 30 -7.70 -5.79 8.04
N SER A 31 -8.62 -4.83 8.15
CA SER A 31 -9.21 -4.12 7.01
C SER A 31 -8.19 -3.28 6.22
N LEU A 32 -7.10 -2.82 6.86
CA LEU A 32 -6.00 -2.13 6.21
C LEU A 32 -5.03 -3.08 5.51
N ASN A 33 -4.77 -4.26 6.10
CA ASN A 33 -3.84 -5.25 5.55
C ASN A 33 -4.45 -6.18 4.47
N GLN A 34 -5.75 -6.48 4.51
CA GLN A 34 -6.39 -7.36 3.52
C GLN A 34 -6.55 -6.72 2.13
N ARG A 35 -6.57 -5.38 2.03
CA ARG A 35 -6.54 -4.66 0.75
C ARG A 35 -5.16 -4.69 0.06
N ILE A 36 -4.12 -5.17 0.74
CA ILE A 36 -2.73 -5.20 0.26
C ILE A 36 -2.36 -6.58 -0.27
N SER A 37 -3.04 -7.64 0.18
CA SER A 37 -2.69 -9.03 -0.14
C SER A 37 -3.49 -9.66 -1.28
N SER A 38 -4.50 -8.97 -1.83
CA SER A 38 -5.30 -9.50 -2.94
C SER A 38 -4.69 -9.15 -4.31
N GLY A 39 -3.67 -9.93 -4.69
CA GLY A 39 -3.46 -10.25 -6.10
C GLY A 39 -2.18 -9.76 -6.74
N VAL A 40 -1.20 -10.66 -6.80
CA VAL A 40 -0.32 -10.86 -7.97
C VAL A 40 0.48 -9.62 -8.38
N VAL A 41 1.32 -9.16 -7.47
CA VAL A 41 2.80 -9.21 -7.50
C VAL A 41 3.19 -8.37 -6.30
N GLN A 42 3.75 -9.00 -5.27
CA GLN A 42 4.47 -8.25 -4.26
C GLN A 42 5.67 -7.62 -4.96
N VAL A 43 5.52 -6.39 -5.44
CA VAL A 43 6.63 -5.56 -5.90
C VAL A 43 7.36 -5.03 -4.66
N GLU A 44 7.75 -5.95 -3.76
CA GLU A 44 8.78 -5.72 -2.73
C GLU A 44 10.09 -5.25 -3.39
N SER A 45 10.19 -5.39 -4.72
CA SER A 45 11.27 -4.85 -5.54
C SER A 45 11.24 -3.33 -5.71
N LEU A 46 10.09 -2.64 -5.64
CA LEU A 46 10.03 -1.19 -5.83
C LEU A 46 10.45 -0.48 -4.53
N ARG A 47 11.75 -0.26 -4.40
CA ARG A 47 12.32 0.40 -3.24
C ARG A 47 12.14 1.92 -3.37
N GLY A 48 11.78 2.59 -2.28
CA GLY A 48 11.60 4.05 -2.27
C GLY A 48 12.85 4.85 -2.65
N TRP A 49 14.06 4.25 -2.57
CA TRP A 49 15.30 4.89 -3.01
C TRP A 49 15.48 4.90 -4.54
N MET A 50 14.68 4.13 -5.30
CA MET A 50 14.82 4.04 -6.75
C MET A 50 14.42 5.35 -7.43
N THR A 51 15.20 5.77 -8.42
CA THR A 51 14.91 6.95 -9.25
C THR A 51 14.00 6.58 -10.43
N LEU A 52 13.32 7.58 -11.01
CA LEU A 52 12.44 7.36 -12.17
C LEU A 52 13.18 6.71 -13.37
N PRO A 53 14.41 7.15 -13.75
CA PRO A 53 15.16 6.51 -14.83
C PRO A 53 15.54 5.06 -14.51
N TYR A 54 15.84 4.76 -13.23
CA TYR A 54 16.16 3.40 -12.81
C TYR A 54 14.95 2.48 -12.92
N ILE A 55 13.77 2.96 -12.52
CA ILE A 55 12.51 2.22 -12.63
C ILE A 55 12.19 1.95 -14.10
N GLU A 56 12.37 2.94 -14.98
CA GLU A 56 12.18 2.76 -16.42
C GLU A 56 13.10 1.68 -16.99
N LYS A 57 14.39 1.71 -16.66
CA LYS A 57 15.36 0.72 -17.14
C LYS A 57 15.10 -0.68 -16.59
N THR A 58 14.69 -0.79 -15.34
CA THR A 58 14.53 -2.08 -14.63
C THR A 58 13.21 -2.76 -14.94
N TYR A 59 12.12 -1.99 -15.02
CA TYR A 59 10.77 -2.51 -15.19
C TYR A 59 10.17 -2.23 -16.58
N GLY A 60 10.84 -1.42 -17.40
CA GLY A 60 10.39 -1.10 -18.75
C GLY A 60 9.17 -0.18 -18.82
N VAL A 61 8.87 0.55 -17.74
CA VAL A 61 7.77 1.54 -17.68
C VAL A 61 8.32 2.91 -18.00
N ARG A 62 7.71 3.63 -18.96
CA ARG A 62 8.19 4.95 -19.37
C ARG A 62 8.12 5.94 -18.21
N GLN A 63 9.17 6.73 -17.99
CA GLN A 63 9.19 7.78 -16.97
C GLN A 63 8.00 8.74 -17.09
N ALA A 64 7.56 9.06 -18.31
CA ALA A 64 6.40 9.92 -18.54
C ALA A 64 5.10 9.34 -17.97
N GLU A 65 4.91 8.01 -18.02
CA GLU A 65 3.73 7.34 -17.46
C GLU A 65 3.75 7.36 -15.93
N ILE A 66 4.92 7.14 -15.34
CA ILE A 66 5.11 7.22 -13.89
C ILE A 66 4.86 8.63 -13.40
N ARG A 67 5.39 9.64 -14.10
CA ARG A 67 5.20 11.06 -13.77
C ARG A 67 3.73 11.45 -13.85
N ASN A 68 3.02 11.04 -14.91
CA ASN A 68 1.60 11.32 -15.06
C ASN A 68 0.75 10.68 -13.95
N ALA A 69 1.00 9.42 -13.59
CA ALA A 69 0.25 8.74 -12.53
C ALA A 69 0.48 9.32 -11.12
N LEU A 70 1.66 9.90 -10.90
CA LEU A 70 2.05 10.54 -9.64
C LEU A 70 1.79 12.05 -9.63
N ASP A 71 1.27 12.62 -10.72
CA ASP A 71 1.06 14.07 -10.90
C ASP A 71 2.36 14.87 -10.72
N LEU A 72 3.47 14.35 -11.27
CA LEU A 72 4.79 14.96 -11.22
C LEU A 72 5.04 15.86 -12.43
N PRO A 73 5.89 16.89 -12.29
CA PRO A 73 6.31 17.71 -13.43
C PRO A 73 6.93 16.86 -14.54
N ALA A 74 6.69 17.26 -15.80
CA ALA A 74 7.04 16.49 -16.99
C ALA A 74 8.55 16.21 -17.13
N SER A 75 9.41 17.08 -16.61
CA SER A 75 10.86 16.99 -16.68
C SER A 75 11.52 17.61 -15.45
N GLY A 76 12.76 17.22 -15.18
CA GLY A 76 13.59 17.72 -14.10
C GLY A 76 13.64 16.77 -12.90
N PHE A 77 14.70 16.93 -12.10
CA PHE A 77 14.98 16.21 -10.87
C PHE A 77 14.95 14.67 -11.03
N GLU A 78 15.51 14.17 -12.12
CA GLU A 78 15.64 12.76 -12.47
C GLU A 78 16.50 11.98 -11.44
N GLU A 79 17.39 12.68 -10.75
CA GLU A 79 18.25 12.12 -9.70
C GLU A 79 17.49 11.89 -8.38
N ARG A 80 16.29 12.47 -8.22
CA ARG A 80 15.49 12.28 -7.00
C ARG A 80 14.93 10.86 -6.96
N SER A 81 14.97 10.30 -5.76
CA SER A 81 14.32 9.03 -5.49
C SER A 81 12.80 9.18 -5.53
N LEU A 82 12.11 8.07 -5.79
CA LEU A 82 10.65 8.00 -5.73
C LEU A 82 10.14 8.48 -4.37
N LYS A 83 10.81 8.12 -3.27
CA LYS A 83 10.48 8.59 -1.93
C LYS A 83 10.56 10.12 -1.83
N ASP A 84 11.59 10.73 -2.39
CA ASP A 84 11.75 12.19 -2.33
C ASP A 84 10.65 12.90 -3.13
N TRP A 85 10.24 12.34 -4.27
CA TRP A 85 9.10 12.83 -5.05
C TRP A 85 7.78 12.76 -4.28
N LEU A 86 7.52 11.64 -3.60
CA LEU A 86 6.31 11.47 -2.80
C LEU A 86 6.28 12.41 -1.60
N ASN A 87 7.43 12.59 -0.93
CA ASN A 87 7.55 13.55 0.16
C ASN A 87 7.33 14.99 -0.30
N LEU A 88 7.89 15.39 -1.45
CA LEU A 88 7.73 16.74 -1.99
C LEU A 88 6.29 17.07 -2.39
N THR A 89 5.58 16.09 -2.94
CA THR A 89 4.17 16.25 -3.36
C THR A 89 3.19 16.10 -2.20
N GLY A 90 3.67 15.79 -0.99
CA GLY A 90 2.83 15.50 0.17
C GLY A 90 1.96 14.25 -0.01
N GLN A 91 2.28 13.40 -0.98
CA GLN A 91 1.57 12.15 -1.22
C GLN A 91 2.02 11.10 -0.21
N ASP A 92 1.07 10.27 0.24
CA ASP A 92 1.38 9.13 1.08
C ASP A 92 2.40 8.20 0.39
N PRO A 93 3.58 7.93 1.01
CA PRO A 93 4.65 7.15 0.38
C PRO A 93 4.26 5.71 0.05
N VAL A 94 3.25 5.16 0.72
CA VAL A 94 2.72 3.81 0.46
C VAL A 94 1.76 3.86 -0.71
N LEU A 95 0.83 4.82 -0.75
CA LEU A 95 -0.12 4.97 -1.85
C LEU A 95 0.57 5.32 -3.17
N GLY A 96 1.56 6.21 -3.13
CA GLY A 96 2.33 6.59 -4.31
C GLY A 96 3.07 5.40 -4.92
N ARG A 97 3.75 4.59 -4.09
CA ARG A 97 4.41 3.37 -4.55
C ARG A 97 3.43 2.41 -5.21
N ARG A 98 2.26 2.17 -4.60
CA ARG A 98 1.24 1.28 -5.18
C ARG A 98 0.76 1.71 -6.56
N LYS A 99 0.63 3.02 -6.81
CA LYS A 99 0.27 3.52 -8.15
C LYS A 99 1.33 3.12 -9.19
N VAL A 100 2.60 3.27 -8.85
CA VAL A 100 3.72 2.88 -9.72
C VAL A 100 3.78 1.36 -9.91
N GLU A 101 3.56 0.60 -8.84
CA GLU A 101 3.49 -0.87 -8.90
C GLU A 101 2.36 -1.34 -9.82
N ALA A 102 1.17 -0.75 -9.71
CA ALA A 102 0.04 -1.04 -10.58
C ALA A 102 0.35 -0.75 -12.07
N LEU A 103 1.11 0.32 -12.35
CA LEU A 103 1.58 0.61 -13.71
C LEU A 103 2.56 -0.44 -14.23
N ILE A 104 3.53 -0.84 -13.40
CA ILE A 104 4.49 -1.90 -13.74
C ILE A 104 3.77 -3.21 -14.08
N LEU A 105 2.74 -3.56 -13.30
CA LEU A 105 1.96 -4.77 -13.54
C LEU A 105 1.12 -4.69 -14.81
N GLN A 106 0.51 -3.54 -15.09
CA GLN A 106 -0.21 -3.33 -16.34
C GLN A 106 0.73 -3.41 -17.55
N ALA A 107 1.91 -2.80 -17.47
CA ALA A 107 2.91 -2.83 -18.54
C ALA A 107 3.40 -4.25 -18.82
N HIS A 108 3.68 -5.05 -17.78
CA HIS A 108 4.06 -6.46 -17.93
C HIS A 108 2.93 -7.32 -18.49
N SER A 109 1.71 -7.15 -17.97
CA SER A 109 0.53 -7.90 -18.45
C SER A 109 0.23 -7.61 -19.93
N ALA A 110 0.38 -6.35 -20.35
CA ALA A 110 0.22 -5.94 -21.75
C ALA A 110 1.31 -6.53 -22.66
N LYS A 111 2.55 -6.64 -22.15
CA LYS A 111 3.67 -7.24 -22.87
C LYS A 111 3.47 -8.74 -23.08
N THR A 112 2.97 -9.45 -22.07
CA THR A 112 2.68 -10.90 -22.16
C THR A 112 1.51 -11.23 -23.10
N LYS A 113 0.59 -10.29 -23.32
CA LYS A 113 -0.60 -10.51 -24.17
C LYS A 113 -0.36 -10.24 -25.66
N ARG A 114 0.81 -9.72 -26.07
CA ARG A 114 1.21 -9.67 -27.49
C ARG A 114 1.83 -11.01 -27.88
N PRO A 115 1.22 -11.81 -28.78
CA PRO A 115 1.97 -12.88 -29.41
C PRO A 115 3.14 -12.25 -30.17
N SER A 116 4.33 -12.81 -29.95
CA SER A 116 5.51 -12.52 -30.76
C SER A 116 5.15 -12.65 -32.25
N PRO A 117 5.56 -11.70 -33.12
CA PRO A 117 5.37 -11.82 -34.56
C PRO A 117 6.15 -13.01 -35.14
#